data_AF-A0A401GKN7-F1
#
_entry.id   AF-A0A401GKN7-F1
#
_cell.length_a   1.000
_cell.length_b   1.000
_cell.length_c   1.000
_cell.angle_alpha   90.00
_cell.angle_beta   90.00
_cell.angle_gamma   90.00
#
_symmetry.space_group_name_H-M   'P 1'
#
loop_
_entity.id
_entity.type
_entity.pdbx_description
1 polymer ?
#
loop_
_entity_poly.entity_id
_entity_poly.type
_entity_poly.pdbx_seq_one_letter_code
_entity_poly.pdbx_strand_id
1 'polypeptide(L)' 'MSLYPPISQASFKAESKCLYDVPFLESNGRNFQMWKYRTTSILWLRGLYSLIDGTEADPGTADTMKKAE' A
#
# COMPACT_ATOMS: atom_id res chain seq x y z
N MET A 1 -45.33 -0.33 -25.03
CA MET A 1 -44.84 0.13 -23.72
C MET A 1 -43.82 -0.89 -23.23
N SER A 2 -42.54 -0.50 -23.13
CA SER A 2 -41.46 -1.41 -22.72
C SER A 2 -41.48 -1.60 -21.21
N LEU A 3 -41.54 -2.86 -20.75
CA LEU A 3 -41.77 -3.27 -19.37
C LEU A 3 -40.48 -3.50 -18.55
N TYR A 4 -39.32 -3.03 -19.03
CA TYR A 4 -38.06 -3.23 -18.31
C TYR A 4 -37.58 -1.94 -17.65
N PRO A 5 -37.28 -1.97 -16.33
CA PRO A 5 -36.65 -0.84 -15.68
C PRO A 5 -35.24 -0.62 -16.27
N PRO A 6 -34.75 0.63 -16.32
CA PRO A 6 -33.37 0.87 -16.69
C PRO A 6 -32.47 0.10 -15.72
N ILE A 7 -31.58 -0.73 -16.28
CA ILE A 7 -30.56 -1.44 -15.52
C ILE A 7 -29.75 -0.36 -14.81
N SER A 8 -30.02 -0.16 -13.53
CA SER A 8 -29.19 0.67 -12.67
C SER A 8 -27.85 -0.05 -12.64
N GLN A 9 -26.86 0.52 -13.33
CA GLN A 9 -25.50 0.04 -13.33
C GLN A 9 -25.02 0.09 -11.88
N ALA A 10 -25.21 -1.03 -11.16
CA ALA A 10 -24.64 -1.21 -9.85
C ALA A 10 -23.14 -1.02 -10.03
N SER A 11 -22.61 0.07 -9.49
CA SER A 11 -21.18 0.25 -9.34
C SER A 11 -20.73 -0.87 -8.43
N PHE A 12 -20.25 -1.97 -9.04
CA PHE A 12 -19.53 -2.99 -8.33
C PHE A 12 -18.36 -2.26 -7.68
N LYS A 13 -18.48 -1.93 -6.39
CA LYS A 13 -17.29 -1.70 -5.59
C LYS A 13 -16.54 -3.01 -5.66
N ALA A 14 -15.57 -3.09 -6.57
CA ALA A 14 -14.64 -4.19 -6.60
C ALA A 14 -14.12 -4.32 -5.18
N GLU A 15 -14.45 -5.42 -4.52
CA GLU A 15 -13.96 -5.69 -3.18
C GLU A 15 -12.44 -5.61 -3.25
N SER A 16 -11.89 -4.59 -2.61
CA SER A 16 -10.46 -4.35 -2.63
C SER A 16 -9.81 -5.56 -1.99
N LYS A 17 -9.07 -6.33 -2.79
CA LYS A 17 -8.25 -7.44 -2.28
C LYS A 17 -7.07 -6.95 -1.41
N CYS A 18 -6.95 -5.64 -1.17
CA CYS A 18 -5.96 -5.12 -0.26
C CYS A 18 -6.31 -5.52 1.17
N LEU A 19 -5.31 -6.09 1.86
CA LEU A 19 -5.37 -6.32 3.31
C LEU A 19 -5.68 -5.05 4.13
N TYR A 20 -5.51 -3.86 3.52
CA TYR A 20 -5.79 -2.57 4.12
C TYR A 20 -6.35 -1.58 3.10
N ASP A 21 -7.35 -0.79 3.51
CA ASP A 21 -7.93 0.29 2.70
C ASP A 21 -7.06 1.56 2.74
N VAL A 22 -5.92 1.50 2.05
CA VAL A 22 -5.06 2.66 1.79
C VAL A 22 -5.30 3.14 0.35
N PRO A 23 -5.87 4.34 0.17
CA PRO A 23 -5.97 4.95 -1.16
C PRO A 23 -4.58 5.13 -1.76
N PHE A 24 -4.43 4.92 -3.07
CA PHE A 24 -3.18 5.19 -3.77
C PHE A 24 -2.78 6.66 -3.66
N LEU A 25 -1.47 6.93 -3.71
CA LEU A 25 -0.96 8.28 -3.82
C LEU A 25 -1.42 8.90 -5.15
N GLU A 26 -2.07 10.06 -5.08
CA GLU A 26 -2.48 10.80 -6.28
C GLU A 26 -1.25 11.26 -7.05
N SER A 27 -1.35 11.31 -8.38
CA SER A 27 -0.26 11.77 -9.26
C SER A 27 0.19 13.21 -8.98
N ASN A 28 -0.70 14.04 -8.44
CA ASN A 28 -0.43 15.42 -8.02
C ASN A 28 0.05 15.53 -6.56
N GLY A 29 0.15 14.42 -5.83
CA GLY A 29 0.59 14.37 -4.44
C GLY A 29 -0.34 15.01 -3.40
N ARG A 30 -1.57 15.43 -3.75
CA ARG A 30 -2.47 16.15 -2.83
C ARG A 30 -2.82 15.35 -1.58
N ASN A 31 -2.90 14.04 -1.68
CA ASN A 31 -3.18 13.15 -0.57
C ASN A 31 -1.92 12.61 0.13
N PHE A 32 -0.73 13.14 -0.15
CA PHE A 32 0.54 12.59 0.35
C PHE A 32 0.59 12.43 1.87
N GLN A 33 0.15 13.43 2.64
CA GLN A 33 0.18 13.35 4.10
C GLN A 33 -0.72 12.23 4.64
N MET A 34 -1.93 12.10 4.08
CA MET A 34 -2.88 11.06 4.46
C MET A 34 -2.37 9.67 4.06
N TRP A 35 -1.84 9.54 2.84
CA TRP A 35 -1.23 8.32 2.34
C TRP A 35 -0.05 7.89 3.21
N LYS A 36 0.86 8.83 3.54
CA LYS A 36 2.02 8.59 4.40
C LYS A 36 1.57 8.11 5.78
N TYR A 37 0.66 8.81 6.44
CA TYR A 37 0.16 8.42 7.76
C TYR A 37 -0.43 7.00 7.78
N ARG A 38 -1.29 6.67 6.81
CA ARG A 38 -1.90 5.32 6.72
C ARG A 38 -0.87 4.24 6.44
N THR A 39 0.01 4.48 5.47
CA THR A 39 1.06 3.53 5.07
C THR A 39 2.01 3.27 6.22
N THR A 40 2.48 4.32 6.90
CA THR A 40 3.32 4.23 8.08
C THR A 40 2.63 3.46 9.20
N SER A 41 1.36 3.73 9.49
CA SER A 41 0.60 3.03 10.54
C SER A 41 0.53 1.52 10.28
N ILE A 42 0.35 1.11 9.03
CA ILE A 42 0.33 -0.32 8.65
C ILE A 42 1.71 -0.95 8.82
N LEU A 43 2.78 -0.27 8.41
CA LEU A 43 4.14 -0.76 8.60
C LEU A 43 4.46 -0.94 10.10
N TRP A 44 4.05 0.00 10.94
CA TRP A 44 4.15 -0.14 12.40
C TRP A 44 3.39 -1.36 12.92
N LEU A 45 2.12 -1.52 12.54
CA LEU A 45 1.29 -2.65 12.97
C LEU A 45 1.83 -4.02 12.51
N ARG A 46 2.60 -4.03 11.42
CA ARG A 46 3.23 -5.23 10.87
C ARG A 46 4.65 -5.48 11.40
N GLY A 47 5.21 -4.58 12.20
CA GLY A 47 6.60 -4.65 12.64
C GLY A 47 7.61 -4.39 11.50
N LEU A 48 7.17 -3.74 10.43
CA LEU A 48 7.93 -3.47 9.20
C LEU A 48 8.40 -2.00 9.13
N TYR A 49 8.28 -1.25 10.22
CA TYR A 49 8.69 0.16 10.23
C TYR A 49 10.21 0.33 10.06
N SER A 50 10.99 -0.64 10.54
CA SER A 50 12.45 -0.69 10.43
C SER A 50 12.96 -0.61 8.99
N LEU A 51 12.15 -1.07 8.02
CA LEU A 51 12.46 -0.98 6.59
C LEU A 51 12.49 0.46 6.06
N ILE A 52 11.71 1.37 6.67
CA ILE A 52 11.57 2.75 6.18
C ILE A 52 12.28 3.78 7.06
N ASP A 53 12.59 3.45 8.31
CA ASP A 53 13.41 4.31 9.18
C ASP A 53 14.92 4.10 9.02
N GLY A 54 15.32 3.08 8.24
CA GLY A 54 16.72 2.77 7.95
C GLY A 54 17.44 1.95 9.02
N THR A 55 16.71 1.45 10.01
CA THR A 55 17.27 0.57 11.06
C THR A 55 17.54 -0.83 10.54
N GLU A 56 16.73 -1.31 9.58
CA GLU A 56 16.92 -2.61 8.96
C GLU A 56 17.92 -2.52 7.81
N ALA A 57 19.02 -3.26 7.92
CA ALA A 57 19.93 -3.46 6.81
C ALA A 57 19.35 -4.50 5.86
N ASP A 58 19.44 -4.23 4.55
CA ASP A 58 19.06 -5.19 3.53
C ASP A 58 19.85 -6.51 3.74
N PRO A 59 19.17 -7.65 3.96
CA PRO A 59 19.83 -8.93 4.17
C PRO A 59 20.66 -9.37 2.94
N GLY A 60 20.37 -8.85 1.74
CA GLY A 60 21.12 -9.12 0.52
C GLY A 60 22.52 -8.49 0.49
N THR A 61 22.76 -7.43 1.26
CA THR A 61 24.06 -6.75 1.30
C THR A 61 25.03 -7.38 2.29
N ALA A 62 24.52 -8.10 3.30
CA ALA A 62 25.35 -8.72 4.34
C ALA A 62 26.30 -9.81 3.82
N ASP A 63 25.92 -10.48 2.72
CA ASP A 63 26.67 -11.64 2.19
C ASP A 63 27.89 -11.25 1.33
N THR A 64 27.94 -10.00 0.83
CA THR A 64 29.04 -9.55 -0.05
C THR A 64 30.29 -9.09 0.70
N MET A 65 30.21 -8.82 2.00
CA MET A 65 31.37 -8.39 2.80
C MET A 65 32.12 -9.54 3.48
N LYS A 66 31.63 -10.78 3.42
CA LYS A 66 32.27 -11.94 4.07
C LYS A 66 33.27 -12.69 3.18
N LYS A 67 33.45 -12.28 1.92
CA LYS A 67 34.30 -12.98 0.94
C LYS A 67 35.44 -12.10 0.43
N ALA A 68 36.26 -11.60 1.36
CA ALA A 68 37.55 -11.01 1.06
C ALA A 68 38.52 -11.37 2.21
N GLU A 69 38.98 -12.62 2.20
CA GLU A 69 40.22 -13.05 2.86
C GLU A 69 41.03 -13.86 1.86
#